data_AF-A0A1N6AXR2-F1
#
_entry.id   AF-A0A1N6AXR2-F1
#
_cell.length_a   1.000
_cell.length_b   1.000
_cell.length_c   1.000
_cell.angle_alpha   90.00
_cell.angle_beta   90.00
_cell.angle_gamma   90.00
#
_symmetry.space_group_name_H-M   'P 1'
#
loop_
_entity.id
_entity.type
_entity.pdbx_description
1 polymer ?
#
loop_
_entity_poly.entity_id
_entity_poly.type
_entity_poly.pdbx_seq_one_letter_code
_entity_poly.pdbx_strand_id
1 'polypeptide(L)'
;MASPGFEDDPLAGHPDALRPLTGELVAAVLAARGRPVGRAVNGDLVGRFDDNLIWFLRLGGDGELLQVRTLVAPTFPIEQVPALYAFCNSWNHDRLWPKAFVHVDDDGRARVCGEVITDLERGVTPHQLDQLLDCGISAGCQLAVAVGRLPGAVPA
;
A
#
# COMPACT_ATOMS: atom_id res chain seq x y z
N MET A 1 18.29 -7.32 19.27
CA MET A 1 19.12 -7.92 18.19
C MET A 1 18.97 -7.01 16.98
N ALA A 2 20.02 -6.30 16.58
CA ALA A 2 19.99 -5.50 15.36
C ALA A 2 20.03 -6.44 14.15
N SER A 3 19.08 -6.31 13.24
CA SER A 3 19.11 -7.03 11.96
C SER A 3 20.31 -6.54 11.14
N PRO A 4 21.05 -7.42 10.45
CA PRO A 4 22.18 -7.00 9.63
C PRO A 4 21.68 -6.07 8.52
N GLY A 5 22.38 -4.95 8.31
CA GLY A 5 22.09 -4.03 7.21
C GLY A 5 22.28 -4.73 5.87
N PHE A 6 21.42 -4.43 4.89
CA PHE A 6 21.57 -4.93 3.54
C PHE A 6 22.68 -4.12 2.84
N GLU A 7 23.91 -4.64 2.79
CA GLU A 7 25.01 -4.04 2.02
C GLU A 7 24.91 -4.36 0.51
N ASP A 8 24.17 -5.41 0.13
CA ASP A 8 23.97 -5.85 -1.27
C ASP A 8 22.54 -5.55 -1.76
N ASP A 9 22.41 -5.24 -3.07
CA ASP A 9 21.12 -5.10 -3.77
C ASP A 9 20.25 -6.36 -3.52
N PRO A 10 19.11 -6.23 -2.83
CA PRO A 10 18.28 -7.39 -2.49
C PRO A 10 17.69 -8.10 -3.72
N LEU A 11 17.71 -7.47 -4.89
CA LEU A 11 17.21 -8.01 -6.16
C LEU A 11 18.32 -8.54 -7.07
N ALA A 12 19.56 -8.61 -6.61
CA ALA A 12 20.65 -9.24 -7.36
C ALA A 12 20.53 -10.77 -7.34
N GLY A 13 20.76 -11.42 -8.50
CA GLY A 13 20.81 -12.89 -8.61
C GLY A 13 19.45 -13.57 -8.79
N HIS A 14 19.36 -14.85 -8.44
CA HIS A 14 18.12 -15.66 -8.51
C HIS A 14 17.44 -15.71 -7.12
N PRO A 15 16.09 -15.77 -7.04
CA PRO A 15 15.39 -15.82 -5.76
C PRO A 15 15.53 -17.19 -5.06
N ASP A 16 16.61 -17.34 -4.29
CA ASP A 16 16.96 -18.66 -3.74
C ASP A 16 16.67 -18.81 -2.24
N ALA A 17 16.38 -17.72 -1.53
CA ALA A 17 16.19 -17.75 -0.07
C ALA A 17 14.98 -16.93 0.40
N LEU A 18 14.09 -17.60 1.16
CA LEU A 18 13.04 -16.94 1.92
C LEU A 18 13.67 -16.14 3.06
N ARG A 19 13.20 -14.90 3.24
CA ARG A 19 13.59 -14.02 4.34
C ARG A 19 12.35 -13.63 5.15
N PRO A 20 12.46 -13.44 6.48
CA PRO A 20 11.36 -12.87 7.26
C PRO A 20 10.92 -11.52 6.69
N LEU A 21 9.62 -11.22 6.75
CA LEU A 21 9.11 -9.90 6.40
C LEU A 21 9.60 -8.90 7.45
N THR A 22 10.47 -7.96 7.06
CA THR A 22 10.93 -6.86 7.91
C THR A 22 10.72 -5.52 7.22
N GLY A 23 10.63 -4.44 8.00
CA GLY A 23 10.55 -3.10 7.43
C GLY A 23 11.80 -2.76 6.62
N GLU A 24 12.97 -3.22 7.07
CA GLU A 24 14.24 -3.02 6.37
C GLU A 24 14.25 -3.73 5.01
N LEU A 25 13.69 -4.94 4.93
CA LEU A 25 13.60 -5.69 3.66
C LEU A 25 12.65 -4.99 2.68
N VAL A 26 11.50 -4.53 3.15
CA VAL A 26 10.55 -3.73 2.33
C VAL A 26 11.23 -2.46 1.82
N ALA A 27 11.90 -1.70 2.69
CA ALA A 27 12.59 -0.49 2.31
C ALA A 27 13.71 -0.74 1.29
N ALA A 28 14.51 -1.81 1.48
CA ALA A 28 15.60 -2.17 0.58
C ALA A 28 15.08 -2.54 -0.83
N VAL A 29 14.01 -3.34 -0.92
CA VAL A 29 13.40 -3.71 -2.19
C VAL A 29 12.81 -2.49 -2.92
N LEU A 30 12.11 -1.61 -2.21
CA LEU A 30 11.60 -0.35 -2.78
C LEU A 30 12.73 0.57 -3.26
N ALA A 31 13.82 0.68 -2.49
CA ALA A 31 15.00 1.46 -2.87
C ALA A 31 15.69 0.92 -4.13
N ALA A 32 15.81 -0.40 -4.28
CA ALA A 32 16.37 -1.04 -5.48
C ALA A 32 15.58 -0.70 -6.76
N ARG A 33 14.28 -0.40 -6.64
CA ARG A 33 13.41 0.07 -7.73
C ARG A 33 13.37 1.59 -7.90
N GLY A 34 14.17 2.36 -7.16
CA GLY A 34 14.16 3.81 -7.19
C GLY A 34 12.87 4.42 -6.62
N ARG A 35 12.19 3.72 -5.71
CA ARG A 35 10.94 4.13 -5.07
C ARG A 35 11.19 4.46 -3.58
N PRO A 36 11.88 5.56 -3.25
CA PRO A 36 12.23 5.86 -1.87
C PRO A 36 10.99 6.08 -1.01
N VAL A 37 11.02 5.55 0.20
CA VAL A 37 9.97 5.72 1.21
C VAL A 37 10.55 6.34 2.48
N GLY A 38 9.76 7.17 3.15
CA GLY A 38 10.06 7.69 4.48
C GLY A 38 9.54 6.76 5.57
N ARG A 39 9.93 7.05 6.82
CA ARG A 39 9.33 6.44 8.02
C ARG A 39 8.42 7.47 8.69
N ALA A 40 7.20 7.05 9.01
CA ALA A 40 6.28 7.82 9.83
C ALA A 40 6.69 7.77 11.31
N VAL A 41 6.03 8.56 12.16
CA VAL A 41 6.34 8.66 13.61
C VAL A 41 6.22 7.31 14.32
N ASN A 42 5.30 6.46 13.88
CA ASN A 42 5.10 5.12 14.41
C ASN A 42 6.09 4.07 13.85
N GLY A 43 7.00 4.48 12.97
CA GLY A 43 8.03 3.63 12.37
C GLY A 43 7.62 2.96 11.04
N ASP A 44 6.35 3.05 10.65
CA ASP A 44 5.83 2.48 9.41
C ASP A 44 6.39 3.19 8.18
N LEU A 45 6.51 2.46 7.07
CA LEU A 45 7.01 3.02 5.82
C LEU A 45 5.87 3.69 5.05
N VAL A 46 6.15 4.86 4.49
CA VAL A 46 5.20 5.62 3.68
C VAL A 46 5.92 6.30 2.51
N GLY A 47 5.31 6.24 1.33
CA GLY A 47 5.80 6.92 0.14
C GLY A 47 4.68 7.65 -0.59
N ARG A 48 5.07 8.60 -1.44
CA ARG A 48 4.14 9.25 -2.37
C ARG A 48 4.30 8.62 -3.75
N PHE A 49 3.18 8.13 -4.29
CA PHE A 49 3.11 7.51 -5.62
C PHE A 49 2.04 8.26 -6.40
N ASP A 50 2.48 8.94 -7.46
CA ASP A 50 1.74 10.04 -8.09
C ASP A 50 1.35 11.10 -7.03
N ASP A 51 0.05 11.36 -6.85
CA ASP A 51 -0.47 12.28 -5.84
C ASP A 51 -0.92 11.58 -4.55
N ASN A 52 -0.84 10.25 -4.47
CA ASN A 52 -1.41 9.46 -3.39
C ASN A 52 -0.35 9.02 -2.37
N LEU A 53 -0.78 8.85 -1.12
CA LEU A 53 0.07 8.26 -0.10
C LEU A 53 -0.14 6.76 -0.08
N ILE A 54 0.96 6.00 -0.12
CA ILE A 54 0.95 4.55 0.05
C ILE A 54 1.77 4.18 1.28
N TRP A 55 1.11 3.51 2.21
CA TRP A 55 1.69 2.97 3.43
C TRP A 55 2.04 1.49 3.23
N PHE A 56 3.19 1.09 3.74
CA PHE A 56 3.64 -0.31 3.76
C PHE A 56 3.70 -0.75 5.21
N LEU A 57 2.61 -1.38 5.64
CA LEU A 57 2.35 -1.74 7.02
C LEU A 57 2.70 -3.21 7.23
N ARG A 58 3.23 -3.51 8.42
CA ARG A 58 3.44 -4.88 8.90
C ARG A 58 2.45 -5.13 10.04
N LEU A 59 1.45 -5.95 9.78
CA LEU A 59 0.40 -6.29 10.74
C LEU A 59 0.62 -7.70 11.30
N GLY A 60 -0.13 -8.05 12.34
CA GLY A 60 0.02 -9.32 13.05
C GLY A 60 0.97 -9.21 14.24
N GLY A 61 0.99 -10.23 15.09
CA GLY A 61 1.76 -10.23 16.35
C GLY A 61 3.27 -10.18 16.11
N ASP A 62 3.72 -10.76 15.00
CA ASP A 62 5.12 -10.87 14.59
C ASP A 62 5.44 -9.92 13.41
N GLY A 63 4.45 -9.13 12.95
CA GLY A 63 4.58 -8.28 11.76
C GLY A 63 4.71 -9.08 10.48
N GLU A 64 3.99 -10.20 10.40
CA GLU A 64 4.00 -11.23 9.36
C GLU A 64 3.10 -10.91 8.16
N LEU A 65 2.12 -10.03 8.33
CA LEU A 65 1.21 -9.61 7.25
C LEU A 65 1.75 -8.34 6.59
N LEU A 66 2.05 -8.40 5.30
CA LEU A 66 2.31 -7.21 4.50
C LEU A 66 0.98 -6.58 4.09
N GLN A 67 0.80 -5.31 4.40
CA GLN A 67 -0.30 -4.50 3.86
C GLN A 67 0.26 -3.32 3.07
N VAL A 68 -0.10 -3.25 1.79
CA VAL A 68 0.13 -2.07 0.93
C VAL A 68 -1.18 -1.28 0.89
N ARG A 69 -1.24 -0.16 1.62
CA ARG A 69 -2.45 0.65 1.79
C ARG A 69 -2.32 1.99 1.09
N THR A 70 -3.17 2.22 0.09
CA THR A 70 -3.30 3.49 -0.61
C THR A 70 -4.35 4.37 0.05
N LEU A 71 -3.96 5.59 0.42
CA LEU A 71 -4.86 6.68 0.76
C LEU A 71 -4.97 7.56 -0.48
N VAL A 72 -6.11 7.45 -1.16
CA VAL A 72 -6.36 8.19 -2.41
C VAL A 72 -6.49 9.69 -2.10
N ALA A 73 -5.82 10.56 -2.86
CA ALA A 73 -5.70 11.99 -2.57
C ALA A 73 -7.04 12.77 -2.56
N PRO A 74 -7.98 12.55 -3.49
CA PRO A 74 -9.30 13.16 -3.40
C PRO A 74 -10.06 12.91 -2.09
N THR A 75 -10.66 13.97 -1.55
CA THR A 75 -11.65 13.91 -0.47
C THR A 75 -13.02 14.34 -0.95
N PHE A 76 -14.04 13.89 -0.23
CA PHE A 76 -15.44 14.11 -0.53
C PHE A 76 -16.18 14.53 0.75
N PRO A 77 -17.24 15.34 0.63
CA PRO A 77 -18.11 15.64 1.77
C PRO A 77 -18.91 14.37 2.17
N ILE A 78 -19.30 14.26 3.44
CA ILE A 78 -19.88 13.03 4.01
C ILE A 78 -21.17 12.58 3.30
N GLU A 79 -21.91 13.51 2.69
CA GLU A 79 -23.13 13.23 1.94
C GLU A 79 -22.88 12.35 0.71
N GLN A 80 -21.64 12.27 0.22
CA GLN A 80 -21.26 11.41 -0.89
C GLN A 80 -20.90 9.97 -0.49
N VAL A 81 -20.83 9.65 0.79
CA VAL A 81 -20.48 8.30 1.29
C VAL A 81 -21.30 7.19 0.62
N PRO A 82 -22.65 7.30 0.44
CA PRO A 82 -23.41 6.28 -0.27
C PRO A 82 -22.95 6.03 -1.71
N ALA A 83 -22.59 7.08 -2.45
CA ALA A 83 -22.06 6.96 -3.81
C ALA A 83 -20.65 6.33 -3.81
N LEU A 84 -19.81 6.69 -2.84
CA LEU A 84 -18.49 6.08 -2.67
C LEU A 84 -18.59 4.60 -2.31
N TYR A 85 -19.58 4.18 -1.50
CA TYR A 85 -19.82 2.77 -1.24
C TYR A 85 -20.24 2.01 -2.50
N ALA A 86 -21.12 2.56 -3.32
CA ALA A 86 -21.50 1.96 -4.59
C ALA A 86 -20.29 1.82 -5.53
N PHE A 87 -19.42 2.83 -5.57
CA PHE A 87 -18.14 2.76 -6.29
C PHE A 87 -17.23 1.64 -5.74
N CYS A 88 -16.97 1.61 -4.44
CA CYS A 88 -16.11 0.60 -3.82
C CYS A 88 -16.65 -0.82 -4.03
N ASN A 89 -17.96 -1.01 -3.94
CA ASN A 89 -18.59 -2.31 -4.18
C ASN A 89 -18.39 -2.78 -5.63
N SER A 90 -18.59 -1.87 -6.59
CA SER A 90 -18.37 -2.17 -8.02
C SER A 90 -16.90 -2.46 -8.29
N TRP A 91 -15.99 -1.67 -7.72
CA TRP A 91 -14.55 -1.89 -7.81
C TRP A 91 -14.14 -3.27 -7.30
N ASN A 92 -14.58 -3.63 -6.08
CA ASN A 92 -14.24 -4.90 -5.45
C ASN A 92 -14.85 -6.10 -6.15
N HIS A 93 -15.98 -5.92 -6.85
CA HIS A 93 -16.59 -6.95 -7.67
C HIS A 93 -15.82 -7.15 -8.98
N ASP A 94 -15.44 -6.06 -9.66
CA ASP A 94 -14.89 -6.10 -11.02
C ASP A 94 -13.36 -6.25 -11.07
N ARG A 95 -12.66 -5.99 -9.96
CA ARG A 95 -11.20 -6.01 -9.88
C ARG A 95 -10.73 -6.94 -8.77
N LEU A 96 -9.64 -7.65 -9.03
CA LEU A 96 -8.98 -8.47 -8.00
C LEU A 96 -8.37 -7.62 -6.88
N TRP A 97 -7.80 -6.46 -7.23
CA TRP A 97 -7.08 -5.59 -6.30
C TRP A 97 -7.27 -4.10 -6.60
N PRO A 98 -7.03 -3.23 -5.61
CA PRO A 98 -7.01 -3.55 -4.18
C PRO A 98 -8.45 -3.71 -3.65
N LYS A 99 -8.61 -4.18 -2.40
CA LYS A 99 -9.89 -4.00 -1.70
C LYS A 99 -10.09 -2.51 -1.42
N ALA A 100 -11.13 -1.92 -2.00
CA ALA A 100 -11.53 -0.53 -1.82
C ALA A 100 -12.57 -0.37 -0.71
N PHE A 101 -12.44 0.67 0.11
CA PHE A 101 -13.38 1.02 1.16
C PHE A 101 -13.38 2.53 1.42
N VAL A 102 -14.40 3.03 2.10
CA VAL A 102 -14.49 4.44 2.48
C VAL A 102 -14.03 4.60 3.93
N HIS A 103 -13.20 5.61 4.16
CA HIS A 103 -12.84 6.09 5.49
C HIS A 103 -13.36 7.52 5.64
N VAL A 104 -14.00 7.82 6.77
CA VAL A 104 -14.43 9.17 7.12
C VAL A 104 -13.54 9.62 8.27
N ASP A 105 -12.86 10.75 8.08
CA ASP A 105 -12.02 11.35 9.11
C ASP A 105 -12.84 12.12 10.15
N ASP A 106 -12.17 12.55 11.22
CA ASP A 106 -12.81 13.26 12.35
C ASP A 106 -13.41 14.62 11.94
N ASP A 107 -12.94 15.20 10.82
CA ASP A 107 -13.45 16.45 10.23
C ASP A 107 -14.67 16.21 9.31
N GLY A 108 -15.14 14.96 9.22
CA GLY A 108 -16.31 14.58 8.42
C GLY A 108 -16.02 14.53 6.92
N ARG A 109 -14.75 14.46 6.50
CA ARG A 109 -14.41 14.25 5.09
C ARG A 109 -14.25 12.76 4.82
N ALA A 110 -14.90 12.31 3.76
CA ALA A 110 -14.79 10.96 3.26
C ALA A 110 -13.64 10.84 2.26
N ARG A 111 -12.94 9.72 2.31
CA ARG A 111 -11.87 9.35 1.38
C ARG A 111 -12.00 7.88 1.03
N VAL A 112 -11.65 7.53 -0.20
CA VAL A 112 -11.51 6.12 -0.60
C VAL A 112 -10.11 5.64 -0.26
N CYS A 113 -10.02 4.49 0.38
CA CYS A 113 -8.78 3.78 0.66
C CYS A 113 -8.76 2.47 -0.11
N GLY A 114 -7.57 2.03 -0.51
CA GLY A 114 -7.34 0.71 -1.10
C GLY A 114 -6.32 -0.06 -0.28
N GLU A 115 -6.51 -1.37 -0.10
CA GLU A 115 -5.47 -2.23 0.49
C GLU A 115 -5.31 -3.56 -0.22
N VAL A 116 -4.06 -3.98 -0.38
CA VAL A 116 -3.66 -5.35 -0.71
C VAL A 116 -2.94 -5.91 0.51
N ILE A 117 -3.38 -7.07 0.99
CA ILE A 117 -2.80 -7.73 2.16
C ILE A 117 -2.29 -9.10 1.73
N THR A 118 -1.10 -9.47 2.16
CA THR A 118 -0.51 -10.78 1.91
C THR A 118 0.08 -11.31 3.21
N ASP A 119 -0.27 -12.55 3.55
CA ASP A 119 0.32 -13.26 4.66
C ASP A 119 1.67 -13.86 4.24
N LEU A 120 2.72 -13.48 4.97
CA LEU A 120 4.10 -13.88 4.73
C LEU A 120 4.72 -14.52 5.99
N GLU A 121 3.91 -15.19 6.82
CA GLU A 121 4.37 -15.91 8.04
C GLU A 121 5.53 -16.89 7.79
N ARG A 122 5.63 -17.47 6.59
CA ARG A 122 6.71 -18.39 6.19
C ARG A 122 7.90 -17.73 5.50
N GLY A 123 7.92 -16.40 5.48
CA GLY A 123 8.92 -15.61 4.79
C GLY A 123 8.62 -15.43 3.30
N VAL A 124 9.42 -14.60 2.66
CA VAL A 124 9.28 -14.17 1.27
C VAL A 124 10.66 -14.00 0.64
N THR A 125 10.83 -14.38 -0.62
CA THR A 125 12.05 -13.99 -1.34
C THR A 125 11.99 -12.50 -1.67
N PRO A 126 13.14 -11.77 -1.79
CA PRO A 126 13.11 -10.37 -2.18
C PRO A 126 12.39 -10.11 -3.52
N HIS A 127 12.49 -11.05 -4.47
CA HIS A 127 11.84 -10.94 -5.77
C HIS A 127 10.32 -11.14 -5.70
N GLN A 128 9.84 -12.07 -4.87
CA GLN A 128 8.39 -12.18 -4.60
C GLN A 128 7.88 -10.94 -3.88
N LEU A 129 8.64 -10.40 -2.92
CA LEU A 129 8.27 -9.17 -2.24
C LEU A 129 8.20 -7.99 -3.21
N ASP A 130 9.16 -7.86 -4.12
CA ASP A 130 9.15 -6.87 -5.20
C ASP A 130 7.87 -6.95 -6.05
N GLN A 131 7.47 -8.16 -6.47
CA GLN A 131 6.23 -8.37 -7.21
C GLN A 131 4.99 -7.98 -6.40
N LEU A 132 4.93 -8.34 -5.11
CA LEU A 132 3.81 -8.00 -4.23
C LEU A 132 3.71 -6.49 -4.01
N LEU A 133 4.85 -5.82 -3.80
CA LEU A 133 4.92 -4.37 -3.63
C LEU A 133 4.52 -3.65 -4.92
N ASP A 134 5.05 -4.08 -6.07
CA ASP A 134 4.71 -3.50 -7.37
C ASP A 134 3.22 -3.67 -7.71
N CYS A 135 2.68 -4.85 -7.44
CA CYS A 135 1.25 -5.13 -7.56
C CYS A 135 0.41 -4.19 -6.69
N GLY A 136 0.73 -4.09 -5.39
CA GLY A 136 0.00 -3.25 -4.45
C GLY A 136 0.06 -1.76 -4.82
N ILE A 137 1.24 -1.26 -5.21
CA ILE A 137 1.44 0.12 -5.66
C ILE A 137 0.64 0.39 -6.94
N SER A 138 0.80 -0.45 -7.96
CA SER A 138 0.14 -0.27 -9.26
C SER A 138 -1.37 -0.33 -9.15
N ALA A 139 -1.91 -1.28 -8.38
CA ALA A 139 -3.34 -1.40 -8.14
C ALA A 139 -3.87 -0.19 -7.35
N GLY A 140 -3.10 0.30 -6.37
CA GLY A 140 -3.37 1.53 -5.63
C GLY A 140 -3.47 2.77 -6.51
N CYS A 141 -2.49 2.99 -7.40
CA CYS A 141 -2.51 4.08 -8.36
C CYS A 141 -3.71 3.98 -9.32
N GLN A 142 -4.07 2.78 -9.78
CA GLN A 142 -5.26 2.58 -10.62
C GLN A 142 -6.56 2.94 -9.89
N LEU A 143 -6.70 2.55 -8.62
CA LEU A 143 -7.84 2.96 -7.78
C LEU A 143 -7.90 4.48 -7.66
N ALA A 144 -6.76 5.12 -7.38
CA ALA A 144 -6.69 6.56 -7.23
C ALA A 144 -7.11 7.32 -8.50
N VAL A 145 -6.64 6.88 -9.67
CA VAL A 145 -7.04 7.43 -10.97
C VAL A 145 -8.55 7.29 -11.19
N ALA A 146 -9.15 6.16 -10.81
CA ALA A 146 -10.58 5.94 -10.96
C ALA A 146 -11.40 6.85 -10.02
N VAL A 147 -10.99 6.97 -8.74
CA VAL A 147 -11.62 7.85 -7.76
C VAL A 147 -11.50 9.33 -8.15
N GLY A 148 -10.35 9.74 -8.71
CA GLY A 148 -10.14 11.11 -9.17
C GLY A 148 -11.07 11.55 -10.31
N ARG A 149 -11.77 10.61 -10.95
CA ARG A 149 -12.79 10.88 -11.98
C ARG A 149 -14.20 10.98 -11.41
N LEU A 150 -14.41 10.70 -10.13
CA LEU A 150 -15.71 10.79 -9.49
C LEU A 150 -16.16 12.26 -9.35
N PRO A 151 -17.44 12.57 -9.56
CA PRO A 151 -17.97 13.90 -9.32
C PRO A 151 -17.72 14.35 -7.88
N GLY A 152 -17.35 15.62 -7.69
CA GLY A 152 -17.15 16.19 -6.35
C GLY A 152 -15.83 15.80 -5.66
N ALA A 153 -14.90 15.19 -6.38
CA ALA A 153 -13.53 14.98 -5.93
C ALA A 153 -12.83 16.33 -5.70
N VAL A 154 -12.42 16.60 -4.46
CA VAL A 154 -11.60 17.76 -4.10
C VAL A 154 -10.17 17.30 -3.83
N PRO A 155 -9.14 17.88 -4.47
CA PRO A 155 -7.75 17.60 -4.12
C PRO A 155 -7.52 17.79 -2.61
N ALA A 156 -6.75 16.88 -2.00
CA ALA A 156 -6.31 17.04 -0.60
C ALA A 156 -5.35 18.21 -0.43
#